data_AF-A0A1H4SU26-F1
#
_entry.id   AF-A0A1H4SU26-F1
#
_cell.length_a   1.000
_cell.length_b   1.000
_cell.length_c   1.000
_cell.angle_alpha   90.00
_cell.angle_beta   90.00
_cell.angle_gamma   90.00
#
_symmetry.space_group_name_H-M   'P 1'
#
loop_
_entity.id
_entity.type
_entity.pdbx_description
1 polymer ?
#
loop_
_entity_poly.entity_id
_entity_poly.type
_entity_poly.pdbx_seq_one_letter_code
_entity_poly.pdbx_strand_id
1 'polypeptide(L)'
;MKKIVGILILALTGCSHAYARDGFEKVRCNSDIAKALVGQRGANEPVVATEGRHKDLDLKDLGASDYGSFSSITWLICGKEFMVLEDNRTNIVHDVLQIPPHSKSNPEFQGRCKLKGKLMPESVVAILRDQRGQGELPADAAWKIDEKVVKFVKMSTDDMLCPRDGISEPSPQP
;
A
#
# COMPACT_ATOMS: atom_id res chain seq x y z
N MET A 1 30.35 -44.16 51.10
CA MET A 1 31.09 -43.45 50.04
C MET A 1 30.10 -43.10 48.93
N LYS A 2 29.70 -41.82 48.80
CA LYS A 2 28.63 -41.35 47.91
C LYS A 2 29.31 -40.62 46.73
N LYS A 3 29.29 -41.20 45.53
CA LYS A 3 29.82 -40.55 44.32
C LYS A 3 28.70 -39.72 43.71
N ILE A 4 28.76 -38.40 43.85
CA ILE A 4 27.87 -37.47 43.13
C ILE A 4 28.53 -37.20 41.78
N VAL A 5 28.00 -37.79 40.73
CA VAL A 5 28.37 -37.49 39.34
C VAL A 5 27.60 -36.24 38.94
N GLY A 6 28.30 -35.11 38.84
CA GLY A 6 27.75 -33.86 38.32
C GLY A 6 27.71 -33.90 36.79
N ILE A 7 26.52 -34.00 36.21
CA ILE A 7 26.30 -33.80 34.78
C ILE A 7 26.14 -32.29 34.57
N LEU A 8 27.13 -31.67 33.92
CA LEU A 8 27.07 -30.29 33.46
C LEU A 8 26.26 -30.26 32.15
N ILE A 9 24.98 -29.89 32.23
CA ILE A 9 24.13 -29.70 31.04
C ILE A 9 24.48 -28.34 30.44
N LEU A 10 25.22 -28.36 29.33
CA LEU A 10 25.52 -27.18 28.51
C LEU A 10 24.27 -26.85 27.67
N ALA A 11 23.50 -25.84 28.10
CA ALA A 11 22.34 -25.36 27.35
C ALA A 11 22.78 -24.55 26.12
N LEU A 12 22.96 -25.24 24.99
CA LEU A 12 23.12 -24.66 23.66
C LEU A 12 21.80 -24.77 22.89
N THR A 13 20.93 -23.77 22.98
CA THR A 13 19.84 -23.49 22.03
C THR A 13 19.30 -22.10 22.38
N GLY A 14 19.22 -21.08 21.54
CA GLY A 14 19.57 -20.84 20.15
C GLY A 14 19.12 -19.39 19.93
N CYS A 15 19.90 -18.56 19.26
CA CYS A 15 19.47 -17.21 18.90
C CYS A 15 18.24 -17.34 17.99
N SER A 16 17.05 -17.31 18.59
CA SER A 16 15.82 -17.10 17.88
C SER A 16 15.98 -15.73 17.25
N HIS A 17 16.33 -15.72 15.97
CA HIS A 17 16.15 -14.53 15.16
C HIS A 17 14.64 -14.33 15.17
N ALA A 18 14.17 -13.52 16.11
CA ALA A 18 12.85 -12.95 16.04
C ALA A 18 12.91 -12.05 14.81
N TYR A 19 12.76 -12.66 13.62
CA TYR A 19 12.43 -11.93 12.42
C TYR A 19 11.18 -11.16 12.79
N ALA A 20 11.32 -9.85 12.90
CA ALA A 20 10.18 -8.97 13.06
C ALA A 20 9.23 -9.35 11.92
N ARG A 21 8.06 -9.89 12.27
CA ARG A 21 7.04 -10.26 11.29
C ARG A 21 6.75 -9.00 10.49
N ASP A 22 7.09 -9.03 9.22
CA ASP A 22 6.75 -7.95 8.31
C ASP A 22 5.25 -8.02 7.96
N GLY A 23 4.76 -6.97 7.33
CA GLY A 23 3.34 -6.74 7.10
C GLY A 23 2.66 -7.81 6.24
N PHE A 24 3.43 -8.60 5.48
CA PHE A 24 2.92 -9.52 4.48
C PHE A 24 2.78 -10.96 4.98
N GLU A 25 3.31 -11.30 6.16
CA GLU A 25 3.31 -12.66 6.73
C GLU A 25 1.92 -13.33 6.80
N LYS A 26 0.86 -12.52 6.99
CA LYS A 26 -0.53 -12.99 7.08
C LYS A 26 -1.29 -12.93 5.75
N VAL A 27 -0.69 -12.33 4.73
CA VAL A 27 -1.33 -12.13 3.42
C VAL A 27 -1.38 -13.46 2.69
N ARG A 28 -2.53 -13.78 2.10
CA ARG A 28 -2.71 -14.96 1.25
C ARG A 28 -3.45 -14.54 -0.01
N CYS A 29 -3.02 -15.02 -1.16
CA CYS A 29 -3.77 -14.82 -2.40
C CYS A 29 -5.19 -15.40 -2.27
N ASN A 30 -6.15 -14.80 -2.99
CA ASN A 30 -7.58 -15.16 -2.92
C ASN A 30 -8.24 -14.96 -1.54
N SER A 31 -7.61 -14.18 -0.65
CA SER A 31 -8.20 -13.73 0.60
C SER A 31 -8.44 -12.21 0.60
N ASP A 32 -8.97 -11.69 1.70
CA ASP A 32 -9.11 -10.25 1.92
C ASP A 32 -7.74 -9.65 2.31
N ILE A 33 -6.95 -9.30 1.28
CA ILE A 33 -5.59 -8.77 1.42
C ILE A 33 -5.59 -7.43 2.17
N ALA A 34 -6.52 -6.54 1.86
CA ALA A 34 -6.64 -5.25 2.52
C ALA A 34 -6.81 -5.42 4.04
N LYS A 35 -7.74 -6.30 4.45
CA LYS A 35 -7.94 -6.62 5.87
C LYS A 35 -6.74 -7.31 6.50
N ALA A 36 -5.99 -8.13 5.76
CA ALA A 36 -4.80 -8.81 6.27
C ALA A 36 -3.65 -7.83 6.56
N LEU A 37 -3.57 -6.73 5.81
CA LEU A 37 -2.52 -5.71 5.93
C LEU A 37 -2.84 -4.66 7.00
N VAL A 38 -4.09 -4.24 7.17
CA VAL A 38 -4.46 -3.21 8.16
C VAL A 38 -4.02 -3.59 9.57
N GLY A 39 -3.35 -2.65 10.25
CA GLY A 39 -2.79 -2.81 11.58
C GLY A 39 -1.54 -3.70 11.66
N GLN A 40 -1.05 -4.23 10.54
CA GLN A 40 0.27 -4.84 10.51
C GLN A 40 1.36 -3.77 10.45
N ARG A 41 2.58 -4.18 10.80
CA ARG A 41 3.76 -3.33 10.68
C ARG A 41 4.39 -3.56 9.32
N GLY A 42 4.59 -2.51 8.53
CA GLY A 42 5.34 -2.52 7.28
C GLY A 42 6.74 -3.07 7.44
N ALA A 43 7.32 -3.51 6.33
CA ALA A 43 8.69 -4.05 6.31
C ALA A 43 9.69 -2.91 6.55
N ASN A 44 10.61 -3.08 7.50
CA ASN A 44 11.67 -2.12 7.78
C ASN A 44 13.02 -2.62 7.25
N GLU A 45 13.06 -2.94 5.96
CA GLU A 45 14.22 -3.50 5.28
C GLU A 45 14.24 -3.04 3.82
N PRO A 46 15.33 -3.28 3.05
CA PRO A 46 15.34 -2.97 1.63
C PRO A 46 14.20 -3.69 0.91
N VAL A 47 13.43 -2.96 0.09
CA VAL A 47 12.28 -3.48 -0.68
C VAL A 47 12.60 -4.80 -1.40
N VAL A 48 13.77 -4.90 -2.03
CA VAL A 48 14.21 -6.12 -2.74
C VAL A 48 14.31 -7.36 -1.84
N ALA A 49 14.59 -7.18 -0.54
CA ALA A 49 14.62 -8.27 0.42
C ALA A 49 13.19 -8.72 0.78
N THR A 50 12.26 -7.78 0.94
CA THR A 50 10.84 -8.05 1.19
C THR A 50 10.19 -8.73 -0.01
N GLU A 51 10.37 -8.22 -1.23
CA GLU A 51 9.92 -8.86 -2.48
C GLU A 51 10.50 -10.28 -2.60
N GLY A 52 11.80 -10.44 -2.29
CA GLY A 52 12.47 -11.74 -2.35
C GLY A 52 11.95 -12.77 -1.35
N ARG A 53 11.44 -12.34 -0.19
CA ARG A 53 10.84 -13.20 0.84
C ARG A 53 9.43 -13.65 0.46
N HIS A 54 8.65 -12.77 -0.15
CA HIS A 54 7.23 -12.98 -0.47
C HIS A 54 6.98 -13.25 -1.95
N LYS A 55 7.84 -14.06 -2.58
CA LYS A 55 7.70 -14.49 -3.99
C LYS A 55 6.42 -15.27 -4.23
N ASP A 56 5.88 -15.94 -3.21
CA ASP A 56 4.59 -16.63 -3.27
C ASP A 56 3.41 -15.68 -3.47
N LEU A 57 3.58 -14.41 -3.12
CA LEU A 57 2.59 -13.35 -3.32
C LEU A 57 2.81 -12.57 -4.62
N ASP A 58 3.86 -12.84 -5.39
CA ASP A 58 4.29 -11.99 -6.52
C ASP A 58 4.38 -10.51 -6.12
N LEU A 59 4.96 -10.27 -4.93
CA LEU A 59 5.03 -8.96 -4.31
C LEU A 59 5.95 -8.01 -5.10
N LYS A 60 5.44 -6.84 -5.48
CA LYS A 60 6.22 -5.79 -6.16
C LYS A 60 5.93 -4.41 -5.59
N ASP A 61 6.97 -3.64 -5.28
CA ASP A 61 6.84 -2.21 -4.99
C ASP A 61 6.62 -1.43 -6.30
N LEU A 62 5.59 -0.59 -6.32
CA LEU A 62 5.18 0.24 -7.44
C LEU A 62 5.40 1.73 -7.18
N GLY A 63 6.09 2.08 -6.08
CA GLY A 63 6.39 3.44 -5.68
C GLY A 63 5.60 3.93 -4.46
N ALA A 64 5.98 5.11 -3.98
CA ALA A 64 5.41 5.72 -2.80
C ALA A 64 5.37 7.26 -2.90
N SER A 65 4.43 7.84 -2.15
CA SER A 65 4.29 9.28 -1.96
C SER A 65 4.32 9.60 -0.47
N ASP A 66 5.11 10.59 -0.06
CA ASP A 66 5.28 11.00 1.34
C ASP A 66 4.39 12.21 1.66
N TYR A 67 3.64 12.12 2.76
CA TYR A 67 2.77 13.17 3.31
C TYR A 67 3.30 13.74 4.65
N GLY A 68 4.55 13.43 5.00
CA GLY A 68 5.25 13.90 6.19
C GLY A 68 5.09 12.97 7.38
N SER A 69 3.87 12.81 7.91
CA SER A 69 3.61 11.90 9.04
C SER A 69 3.30 10.46 8.62
N PHE A 70 2.84 10.27 7.39
CA PHE A 70 2.54 8.98 6.80
C PHE A 70 2.92 8.98 5.31
N SER A 71 3.05 7.80 4.73
CA SER A 71 3.28 7.59 3.30
C SER A 71 2.14 6.78 2.70
N SER A 72 1.86 6.99 1.41
CA SER A 72 1.13 6.03 0.60
C SER A 72 2.11 5.19 -0.19
N ILE A 73 2.08 3.87 -0.05
CA ILE A 73 2.95 2.93 -0.77
C ILE A 73 2.07 2.02 -1.62
N THR A 74 2.38 1.91 -2.91
CA THR A 74 1.63 1.07 -3.83
C THR A 74 2.37 -0.26 -4.03
N TRP A 75 1.67 -1.36 -3.77
CA TRP A 75 2.18 -2.72 -3.93
C TRP A 75 1.35 -3.49 -4.95
N LEU A 76 2.00 -4.23 -5.83
CA LEU A 76 1.39 -5.37 -6.51
C LEU A 76 1.42 -6.57 -5.56
N ILE A 77 0.26 -7.18 -5.32
CA ILE A 77 0.11 -8.36 -4.47
C ILE A 77 -0.86 -9.31 -5.16
N CYS A 78 -0.41 -10.51 -5.49
CA CYS A 78 -1.17 -11.54 -6.18
C CYS A 78 -1.83 -11.01 -7.47
N GLY A 79 -1.10 -10.20 -8.24
CA GLY A 79 -1.55 -9.59 -9.51
C GLY A 79 -2.57 -8.45 -9.36
N LYS A 80 -2.74 -7.89 -8.16
CA LYS A 80 -3.65 -6.76 -7.89
C LYS A 80 -2.89 -5.64 -7.19
N GLU A 81 -3.24 -4.39 -7.49
CA GLU A 81 -2.62 -3.24 -6.88
C GLU A 81 -3.32 -2.82 -5.58
N PHE A 82 -2.53 -2.54 -4.56
CA PHE A 82 -2.98 -2.08 -3.25
C PHE A 82 -2.18 -0.84 -2.86
N MET A 83 -2.88 0.26 -2.60
CA MET A 83 -2.28 1.43 -1.99
C MET A 83 -2.44 1.35 -0.47
N VAL A 84 -1.33 1.44 0.24
CA VAL A 84 -1.22 1.27 1.69
C VAL A 84 -0.89 2.62 2.32
N LEU A 85 -1.68 3.07 3.29
CA LEU A 85 -1.30 4.21 4.12
C LEU A 85 -0.54 3.72 5.35
N GLU A 86 0.73 4.10 5.46
CA GLU A 86 1.63 3.65 6.51
C GLU A 86 2.17 4.85 7.31
N ASP A 87 2.11 4.77 8.64
CA ASP A 87 2.68 5.80 9.51
C ASP A 87 4.22 5.77 9.48
N ASN A 88 4.85 6.91 9.17
CA ASN A 88 6.29 7.00 8.92
C ASN A 88 7.13 6.76 10.19
N ARG A 89 6.54 6.81 11.39
CA ARG A 89 7.25 6.66 12.66
C ARG A 89 7.17 5.23 13.20
N THR A 90 6.02 4.60 13.06
CA THR A 90 5.68 3.31 13.65
C THR A 90 5.66 2.20 12.62
N ASN A 91 5.63 2.55 11.33
CA ASN A 91 5.43 1.68 10.18
C ASN A 91 4.11 0.91 10.30
N ILE A 92 3.10 1.45 10.98
CA ILE A 92 1.80 0.77 11.11
C ILE A 92 0.94 1.13 9.91
N VAL A 93 0.35 0.10 9.28
CA VAL A 93 -0.64 0.28 8.21
C VAL A 93 -1.97 0.74 8.80
N HIS A 94 -2.40 1.94 8.43
CA HIS A 94 -3.66 2.54 8.88
C HIS A 94 -4.86 2.12 8.03
N ASP A 95 -4.67 2.09 6.72
CA ASP A 95 -5.73 1.77 5.77
C ASP A 95 -5.14 1.25 4.46
N VAL A 96 -5.96 0.50 3.72
CA VAL A 96 -5.55 -0.09 2.44
C VAL A 96 -6.66 0.04 1.42
N LEU A 97 -6.33 0.63 0.28
CA LEU A 97 -7.20 0.69 -0.88
C LEU A 97 -6.75 -0.35 -1.91
N GLN A 98 -7.61 -1.30 -2.24
CA GLN A 98 -7.43 -2.06 -3.47
C GLN A 98 -7.75 -1.14 -4.65
N ILE A 99 -6.76 -0.83 -5.47
CA ILE A 99 -6.94 0.01 -6.65
C ILE A 99 -7.74 -0.80 -7.68
N PRO A 100 -8.84 -0.27 -8.24
CA PRO A 100 -9.51 -0.93 -9.34
C PRO A 100 -8.58 -1.11 -10.55
N PRO A 101 -8.78 -2.15 -11.37
CA PRO A 101 -8.02 -2.31 -12.60
C PRO A 101 -8.06 -1.04 -13.46
N HIS A 102 -6.89 -0.59 -13.90
CA HIS A 102 -6.72 0.64 -14.66
C HIS A 102 -5.86 0.41 -15.89
N SER A 103 -5.89 1.37 -16.82
CA SER A 103 -5.15 1.30 -18.09
C SER A 103 -4.93 2.69 -18.65
N LYS A 104 -4.29 2.81 -19.81
CA LYS A 104 -4.11 4.13 -20.47
C LYS A 104 -5.44 4.83 -20.80
N SER A 105 -6.53 4.09 -21.04
CA SER A 105 -7.86 4.70 -21.28
C SER A 105 -8.62 5.04 -20.00
N ASN A 106 -8.22 4.45 -18.88
CA ASN A 106 -8.83 4.67 -17.58
C ASN A 106 -7.74 4.67 -16.50
N PRO A 107 -6.86 5.69 -16.49
CA PRO A 107 -5.64 5.66 -15.70
C PRO A 107 -5.91 5.87 -14.21
N GLU A 108 -5.06 5.28 -13.38
CA GLU A 108 -4.93 5.68 -11.98
C GLU A 108 -4.31 7.07 -11.88
N PHE A 109 -4.77 7.83 -10.90
CA PHE A 109 -4.35 9.19 -10.62
C PHE A 109 -4.20 9.38 -9.12
N GLN A 110 -3.08 10.00 -8.73
CA GLN A 110 -2.86 10.51 -7.39
C GLN A 110 -2.52 12.00 -7.45
N GLY A 111 -3.31 12.84 -6.77
CA GLY A 111 -3.08 14.28 -6.78
C GLY A 111 -4.25 15.10 -6.25
N ARG A 112 -4.36 16.37 -6.64
CA ARG A 112 -5.51 17.21 -6.26
C ARG A 112 -6.48 17.35 -7.41
N CYS A 113 -7.76 17.10 -7.14
CA CYS A 113 -8.84 17.30 -8.10
C CYS A 113 -9.66 18.54 -7.77
N LYS A 114 -10.42 19.02 -8.75
CA LYS A 114 -11.52 19.96 -8.54
C LYS A 114 -12.81 19.17 -8.33
N LEU A 115 -13.64 19.64 -7.39
CA LEU A 115 -15.01 19.16 -7.20
C LEU A 115 -15.95 20.35 -7.35
N LYS A 116 -16.91 20.27 -8.28
CA LYS A 116 -17.83 21.38 -8.61
C LYS A 116 -17.07 22.67 -8.95
N GLY A 117 -15.97 22.53 -9.70
CA GLY A 117 -15.11 23.63 -10.13
C GLY A 117 -14.14 24.18 -9.07
N LYS A 118 -14.18 23.69 -7.82
CA LYS A 118 -13.30 24.16 -6.74
C LYS A 118 -12.19 23.15 -6.44
N LEU A 119 -10.94 23.61 -6.43
CA LEU A 119 -9.80 22.77 -6.07
C LEU A 119 -9.94 22.24 -4.64
N MET A 120 -9.81 20.93 -4.48
CA MET A 120 -9.83 20.28 -3.19
C MET A 120 -8.49 20.45 -2.47
N PRO A 121 -8.50 20.66 -1.14
CA PRO A 121 -7.27 20.70 -0.37
C PRO A 121 -6.67 19.30 -0.17
N GLU A 122 -7.51 18.26 -0.04
CA GLU A 122 -7.03 16.89 0.16
C GLU A 122 -6.46 16.26 -1.13
N SER A 123 -5.49 15.36 -0.95
CA SER A 123 -5.06 14.45 -2.02
C SER A 123 -6.15 13.41 -2.30
N VAL A 124 -6.31 13.08 -3.58
CA VAL A 124 -7.31 12.18 -4.14
C VAL A 124 -6.59 11.10 -4.92
N VAL A 125 -7.00 9.86 -4.68
CA VAL A 125 -6.73 8.71 -5.54
C VAL A 125 -7.96 8.48 -6.41
N ALA A 126 -7.79 8.41 -7.73
CA ALA A 126 -8.91 8.27 -8.65
C ALA A 126 -8.59 7.33 -9.81
N ILE A 127 -9.63 6.72 -10.36
CA ILE A 127 -9.60 6.13 -11.70
C ILE A 127 -10.25 7.16 -12.62
N LEU A 128 -9.45 7.71 -13.52
CA LEU A 128 -9.91 8.72 -14.46
C LEU A 128 -10.49 8.07 -15.71
N ARG A 129 -11.27 8.83 -16.47
CA ARG A 129 -11.70 8.46 -17.81
C ARG A 129 -10.96 9.33 -18.81
N ASP A 130 -10.10 8.72 -19.63
CA ASP A 130 -9.35 9.49 -20.61
C ASP A 130 -10.28 10.13 -21.64
N GLN A 131 -10.03 11.42 -21.89
CA GLN A 131 -10.72 12.21 -22.89
C GLN A 131 -9.66 12.94 -23.70
N ARG A 132 -9.54 12.57 -24.97
CA ARG A 132 -8.50 13.09 -25.86
C ARG A 132 -8.50 14.61 -25.88
N GLY A 133 -7.32 15.19 -25.67
CA GLY A 133 -7.10 16.64 -25.75
C GLY A 133 -7.58 17.44 -24.53
N GLN A 134 -8.19 16.80 -23.52
CA GLN A 134 -8.61 17.48 -22.30
C GLN A 134 -7.44 17.54 -21.30
N GLY A 135 -7.22 18.72 -20.72
CA GLY A 135 -6.20 18.95 -19.69
C GLY A 135 -6.62 18.49 -18.29
N GLU A 136 -7.92 18.36 -18.06
CA GLU A 136 -8.52 17.80 -16.84
C GLU A 136 -9.51 16.72 -17.24
N LEU A 137 -9.53 15.60 -16.51
CA LEU A 137 -10.29 14.41 -16.83
C LEU A 137 -11.33 14.12 -15.74
N PRO A 138 -12.52 13.64 -16.11
CA PRO A 138 -13.49 13.17 -15.12
C PRO A 138 -13.03 11.87 -14.47
N ALA A 139 -13.53 11.61 -13.26
CA ALA A 139 -13.26 10.38 -12.52
C ALA A 139 -14.43 9.38 -12.62
N ASP A 140 -14.11 8.10 -12.80
CA ASP A 140 -15.06 6.99 -12.71
C ASP A 140 -15.15 6.44 -11.27
N ALA A 141 -14.06 6.57 -10.51
CA ALA A 141 -14.01 6.26 -9.08
C ALA A 141 -13.02 7.20 -8.39
N ALA A 142 -13.29 7.57 -7.14
CA ALA A 142 -12.39 8.42 -6.37
C ALA A 142 -12.48 8.17 -4.86
N TRP A 143 -11.35 8.38 -4.21
CA TRP A 143 -11.17 8.37 -2.76
C TRP A 143 -10.31 9.55 -2.37
N LYS A 144 -10.74 10.35 -1.39
CA LYS A 144 -9.83 11.29 -0.74
C LYS A 144 -9.03 10.58 0.34
N ILE A 145 -7.83 11.07 0.57
CA ILE A 145 -7.02 10.72 1.72
C ILE A 145 -7.41 11.69 2.85
N ASP A 146 -8.08 11.18 3.88
CA ASP A 146 -8.34 11.94 5.10
C ASP A 146 -7.10 11.87 6.00
N GLU A 147 -6.24 12.89 5.90
CA GLU A 147 -4.98 12.97 6.63
C GLU A 147 -5.15 12.99 8.15
N LYS A 148 -6.33 13.37 8.68
CA LYS A 148 -6.56 13.45 10.13
C LYS A 148 -6.69 12.08 10.76
N VAL A 149 -7.21 11.11 10.01
CA VAL A 149 -7.45 9.74 10.47
C VAL A 149 -6.68 8.71 9.66
N VAL A 150 -5.93 9.17 8.66
CA VAL A 150 -5.08 8.39 7.76
C VAL A 150 -5.88 7.28 7.08
N LYS A 151 -6.92 7.67 6.31
CA LYS A 151 -7.83 6.73 5.62
C LYS A 151 -8.21 7.14 4.22
N PHE A 152 -8.54 6.16 3.41
CA PHE A 152 -9.20 6.37 2.13
C PHE A 152 -10.71 6.51 2.35
N VAL A 153 -11.28 7.64 1.95
CA VAL A 153 -12.71 7.90 2.04
C VAL A 153 -13.28 8.00 0.64
N LYS A 154 -14.13 7.03 0.27
CA LYS A 154 -14.80 7.02 -1.04
C LYS A 154 -15.62 8.30 -1.23
N MET A 155 -15.55 8.86 -2.43
CA MET A 155 -16.26 10.08 -2.80
C MET A 155 -17.22 9.87 -3.96
N SER A 156 -18.17 10.79 -4.14
CA SER A 156 -18.85 10.93 -5.43
C SER A 156 -17.87 11.55 -6.44
N THR A 157 -18.00 11.14 -7.70
CA THR A 157 -17.24 11.68 -8.83
C THR A 157 -18.03 12.68 -9.67
N ASP A 158 -19.27 12.99 -9.28
CA ASP A 158 -20.10 13.99 -9.97
C ASP A 158 -19.40 15.36 -9.94
N ASP A 159 -19.22 15.96 -11.12
CA ASP A 159 -18.48 17.21 -11.33
C ASP A 159 -17.04 17.20 -10.77
N MET A 160 -16.43 16.02 -10.67
CA MET A 160 -15.01 15.86 -10.33
C MET A 160 -14.16 15.94 -11.60
N LEU A 161 -13.11 16.77 -11.57
CA LEU A 161 -12.13 16.90 -12.63
C LEU A 161 -10.72 16.88 -12.04
N CYS A 162 -9.87 15.98 -12.52
CA CYS A 162 -8.50 15.82 -12.06
C CYS A 162 -7.52 16.17 -13.20
N PRO A 163 -6.41 16.87 -12.92
CA PRO A 163 -5.42 17.18 -13.96
C PRO A 163 -4.77 15.89 -14.48
N ARG A 164 -4.10 15.98 -15.64
CA ARG A 164 -3.28 14.85 -16.13
C ARG A 164 -1.99 14.66 -15.35
N ASP A 165 -1.51 15.72 -14.71
CA ASP A 165 -0.35 15.67 -13.81
C ASP A 165 -0.72 14.91 -12.55
N GLY A 166 -0.08 13.75 -12.33
CA GLY A 166 -0.44 12.78 -11.30
C GLY A 166 -1.04 11.47 -11.82
N ILE A 167 -1.15 11.28 -13.15
CA ILE A 167 -1.46 9.99 -13.75
C ILE A 167 -0.26 9.05 -13.63
N SER A 168 -0.48 7.86 -13.07
CA SER A 168 0.52 6.79 -13.03
C SER A 168 0.47 5.94 -14.30
N GLU A 169 1.62 5.38 -14.71
CA GLU A 169 1.62 4.38 -15.77
C GLU A 169 0.99 3.08 -15.26
N PRO A 170 0.15 2.40 -16.07
CA PRO A 170 -0.40 1.11 -15.67
C PRO A 170 0.71 0.08 -15.48
N SER A 171 0.62 -0.72 -14.42
CA SER A 171 1.56 -1.82 -14.18
C SER A 171 1.61 -2.76 -15.38
N PRO A 172 2.80 -3.30 -15.74
CA PRO A 172 2.91 -4.34 -16.75
C PRO A 172 2.01 -5.50 -16.36
N GLN A 173 1.04 -5.85 -17.21
CA GLN A 173 0.30 -7.09 -17.01
C GLN A 173 1.21 -8.29 -17.35
N PRO A 174 1.16 -9.37 -16.56
CA PRO A 174 1.92 -10.59 -16.84
C PRO A 174 1.51 -11.25 -18.16
#